data_AF-A0A661SYD5-F1
#
_entry.id   AF-A0A661SYD5-F1
#
_cell.length_a   1.000
_cell.length_b   1.000
_cell.length_c   1.000
_cell.angle_alpha   90.00
_cell.angle_beta   90.00
_cell.angle_gamma   90.00
#
_symmetry.space_group_name_H-M   'P 1'
#
loop_
_entity.id
_entity.type
_entity.pdbx_description
1 polymer ?
#
loop_
_entity_poly.entity_id
_entity_poly.type
_entity_poly.pdbx_seq_one_letter_code
_entity_poly.pdbx_strand_id
1 'polypeptide(L)'
;MAGLRIETRPPSAVPLEKIDPKRGSGFADAVRGALDRVERLEKTADQSIVDLLDGKADIPETMLALQKVDVSMRLLLTVRNKVIEAYREIMHMQY
;
A
#
# COMPACT_ATOMS: atom_id res chain seq x y z
N MET A 1 -39.84 -43.61 29.20
CA MET A 1 -38.69 -43.57 28.27
C MET A 1 -39.13 -42.90 26.97
N ALA A 2 -38.73 -41.67 26.74
CA ALA A 2 -38.89 -40.99 25.45
C ALA A 2 -37.68 -40.04 25.31
N GLY A 3 -36.69 -40.47 24.52
CA GLY A 3 -35.41 -39.79 24.35
C GLY A 3 -35.57 -38.48 23.58
N LEU A 4 -35.09 -37.40 24.18
CA LEU A 4 -34.93 -36.09 23.54
C LEU A 4 -33.77 -36.19 22.54
N ARG A 5 -34.08 -36.42 21.25
CA ARG A 5 -33.09 -36.37 20.17
C ARG A 5 -32.75 -34.91 19.89
N ILE A 6 -31.55 -34.48 20.28
CA ILE A 6 -30.97 -33.21 19.84
C ILE A 6 -30.51 -33.41 18.40
N GLU A 7 -31.25 -32.84 17.44
CA GLU A 7 -30.78 -32.72 16.06
C GLU A 7 -29.71 -31.63 16.00
N THR A 8 -28.44 -32.02 15.99
CA THR A 8 -27.34 -31.12 15.64
C THR A 8 -27.39 -30.88 14.13
N ARG A 9 -28.04 -29.79 13.69
CA ARG A 9 -27.88 -29.26 12.33
C ARG A 9 -26.39 -28.97 12.10
N PRO A 10 -25.77 -29.47 11.02
CA PRO A 10 -24.40 -29.10 10.70
C PRO A 10 -24.30 -27.58 10.51
N PRO A 11 -23.21 -26.93 10.96
CA PRO A 11 -22.99 -25.52 10.67
C PRO A 11 -22.98 -25.36 9.15
N SER A 12 -23.90 -24.54 8.63
CA SER A 12 -23.91 -24.15 7.21
C SER A 12 -22.51 -23.73 6.82
N ALA A 13 -21.89 -24.47 5.90
CA ALA A 13 -20.60 -24.09 5.34
C ALA A 13 -20.77 -22.69 4.74
N VAL A 14 -20.13 -21.70 5.38
CA VAL A 14 -20.00 -20.37 4.80
C VAL A 14 -19.36 -20.57 3.43
N PRO A 15 -20.02 -20.21 2.33
CA PRO A 15 -19.42 -20.33 1.02
C PRO A 15 -18.10 -19.56 1.06
N LEU A 16 -16.98 -20.26 0.83
CA LEU A 16 -15.70 -19.60 0.61
C LEU A 16 -15.90 -18.70 -0.61
N GLU A 17 -16.04 -17.40 -0.35
CA GLU A 17 -16.14 -16.39 -1.39
C GLU A 17 -14.89 -16.56 -2.25
N LYS A 18 -15.08 -17.09 -3.46
CA LYS A 18 -14.01 -17.33 -4.41
C LYS A 18 -13.38 -15.97 -4.66
N ILE A 19 -12.14 -15.79 -4.19
CA ILE A 19 -11.36 -14.60 -4.46
C ILE A 19 -11.26 -14.50 -5.99
N ASP A 20 -12.02 -13.59 -6.58
CA ASP A 20 -11.96 -13.30 -8.00
C ASP A 20 -10.63 -12.56 -8.26
N PRO A 21 -9.65 -13.19 -8.93
CA PRO A 21 -8.34 -12.58 -9.17
C PRO A 21 -8.43 -11.33 -10.08
N LYS A 22 -9.60 -11.03 -10.65
CA LYS A 22 -9.83 -9.87 -11.52
C LYS A 22 -10.46 -8.65 -10.84
N ARG A 23 -10.84 -8.73 -9.56
CA ARG A 23 -11.61 -7.65 -8.87
C ARG A 23 -10.87 -6.87 -7.79
N GLY A 24 -9.62 -7.19 -7.48
CA GLY A 24 -8.79 -6.34 -6.63
C GLY A 24 -7.79 -5.59 -7.48
N SER A 25 -7.70 -4.26 -7.34
CA SER A 25 -6.46 -3.57 -7.72
C SER A 25 -5.32 -4.33 -7.04
N GLY A 26 -4.43 -4.94 -7.83
CA GLY A 26 -3.44 -5.83 -7.28
C GLY A 26 -2.49 -5.08 -6.35
N PHE A 27 -1.73 -5.83 -5.54
CA PHE A 27 -0.63 -5.25 -4.78
C PHE A 27 0.31 -4.42 -5.68
N ALA A 28 0.56 -4.89 -6.91
CA ALA A 28 1.33 -4.19 -7.93
C ALA A 28 0.73 -2.83 -8.32
N ASP A 29 -0.61 -2.74 -8.44
CA ASP A 29 -1.29 -1.49 -8.76
C ASP A 29 -1.22 -0.50 -7.58
N ALA A 30 -1.30 -1.01 -6.34
CA ALA A 30 -1.12 -0.18 -5.15
C ALA A 30 0.29 0.41 -5.05
N VAL A 31 1.32 -0.38 -5.38
CA VAL A 31 2.72 0.08 -5.44
C VAL A 31 2.92 1.07 -6.59
N ARG A 32 2.36 0.81 -7.77
CA ARG A 32 2.39 1.75 -8.91
C ARG A 32 1.72 3.08 -8.53
N GLY A 33 0.52 3.03 -7.95
CA GLY A 33 -0.15 4.24 -7.49
C GLY A 33 0.61 4.97 -6.38
N ALA A 34 1.38 4.27 -5.55
CA ALA A 34 2.27 4.90 -4.57
C ALA A 34 3.46 5.61 -5.24
N LEU A 35 4.08 4.99 -6.25
CA LEU A 35 5.13 5.61 -7.06
C LEU A 35 4.62 6.89 -7.72
N ASP A 36 3.47 6.83 -8.40
CA ASP A 36 2.88 7.98 -9.07
C ASP A 36 2.55 9.12 -8.08
N ARG A 37 2.15 8.79 -6.85
CA ARG A 37 1.93 9.78 -5.79
C ARG A 37 3.22 10.48 -5.41
N VAL A 38 4.30 9.74 -5.24
CA VAL A 38 5.59 10.32 -4.87
C VAL A 38 6.14 11.20 -5.99
N GLU A 39 6.04 10.77 -7.26
CA GLU A 39 6.43 11.60 -8.41
C GLU A 39 5.67 12.93 -8.44
N ARG A 40 4.37 12.93 -8.12
CA ARG A 40 3.58 14.17 -8.03
C ARG A 40 4.03 15.08 -6.88
N LEU A 41 4.40 14.49 -5.73
CA LEU A 41 4.94 15.24 -4.60
C LEU A 41 6.28 15.87 -4.98
N GLU A 42 7.15 15.14 -5.68
CA GLU A 42 8.44 15.62 -6.17
C GLU A 42 8.26 16.82 -7.11
N LYS A 43 7.40 16.70 -8.13
CA LYS A 43 7.08 17.84 -9.02
C LYS A 43 6.55 19.07 -8.28
N THR A 44 5.76 18.85 -7.23
CA THR A 44 5.23 19.96 -6.41
C THR A 44 6.35 20.61 -5.59
N ALA A 45 7.28 19.81 -5.04
CA ALA A 45 8.44 20.33 -4.33
C ALA A 45 9.37 21.10 -5.26
N ASP A 46 9.64 20.58 -6.46
CA ASP A 46 10.44 21.26 -7.48
C ASP A 46 9.82 22.60 -7.88
N GLN A 47 8.51 22.63 -8.11
CA GLN A 47 7.81 23.88 -8.40
C GLN A 47 7.91 24.87 -7.22
N SER A 48 7.75 24.38 -5.98
CA SER A 48 7.88 25.22 -4.79
C SER A 48 9.29 25.80 -4.65
N ILE A 49 10.33 25.07 -5.05
CA ILE A 49 11.71 25.58 -5.08
C ILE A 49 11.83 26.70 -6.12
N VAL A 50 11.30 26.52 -7.33
CA VAL A 50 11.31 27.56 -8.37
C VAL A 50 10.57 28.80 -7.88
N ASP A 51 9.39 28.62 -7.30
CA ASP A 51 8.58 29.72 -6.78
C ASP A 51 9.29 30.44 -5.62
N LEU A 52 10.04 29.73 -4.77
CA LEU A 52 10.87 30.33 -3.72
C LEU A 52 11.99 31.20 -4.32
N LEU A 53 12.67 30.73 -5.36
CA LEU A 53 13.72 31.49 -6.04
C LEU A 53 13.16 32.74 -6.74
N ASP A 54 11.93 32.65 -7.24
CA ASP A 54 11.18 33.76 -7.84
C ASP A 54 10.56 34.71 -6.79
N GLY A 55 10.66 34.40 -5.49
CA GLY A 55 10.06 35.17 -4.39
C GLY A 55 8.54 35.04 -4.27
N LYS A 56 7.96 33.99 -4.86
CA LYS A 56 6.52 33.68 -4.88
C LYS A 56 6.08 32.66 -3.82
N ALA A 57 7.01 31.94 -3.21
CA ALA A 57 6.75 30.97 -2.14
C ALA A 57 7.67 31.19 -0.94
N ASP A 58 7.21 30.83 0.26
CA ASP A 58 8.01 30.97 1.47
C ASP A 58 8.88 29.74 1.74
N ILE A 59 9.98 29.96 2.48
CA ILE A 59 10.91 28.89 2.89
C ILE A 59 10.18 27.76 3.65
N PRO A 60 9.31 28.01 4.65
CA PRO A 60 8.66 26.93 5.41
C PRO A 60 7.77 26.03 4.54
N GLU A 61 7.10 26.60 3.54
CA GLU A 61 6.21 25.86 2.64
C GLU A 61 6.99 24.96 1.70
N THR A 62 8.09 25.48 1.16
CA THR A 62 9.03 24.72 0.33
C THR A 62 9.66 23.58 1.14
N MET A 63 10.07 23.86 2.38
CA MET A 63 10.61 22.83 3.28
C MET A 63 9.58 21.76 3.62
N LEU A 64 8.31 22.12 3.81
CA LEU A 64 7.24 21.15 4.05
C LEU A 64 6.98 20.28 2.81
N ALA A 65 7.02 20.85 1.61
CA ALA A 65 6.90 20.09 0.37
C ALA A 65 8.02 19.05 0.24
N LEU A 66 9.26 19.45 0.51
CA LEU A 66 10.42 18.56 0.50
C LEU A 66 10.32 17.45 1.57
N GLN A 67 9.86 17.79 2.78
CA GLN A 67 9.65 16.79 3.84
C GLN A 67 8.59 15.74 3.45
N LYS A 68 7.52 16.14 2.75
CA LYS A 68 6.50 15.20 2.25
C LYS A 68 7.09 14.22 1.25
N VAL A 69 7.94 14.68 0.33
CA VAL A 69 8.64 13.81 -0.63
C VAL A 69 9.51 12.79 0.11
N ASP A 70 10.35 13.26 1.03
CA ASP A 70 11.30 12.45 1.78
C ASP A 70 10.61 11.36 2.63
N VAL A 71 9.58 11.73 3.40
CA VAL A 71 8.81 10.74 4.19
C VAL A 71 8.09 9.72 3.30
N SER A 72 7.51 10.17 2.19
CA SER A 72 6.77 9.29 1.27
C SER A 72 7.70 8.33 0.52
N MET A 73 8.88 8.81 0.09
CA MET A 73 9.93 7.98 -0.50
C MET A 73 10.43 6.92 0.48
N ARG A 74 10.69 7.30 1.75
CA ARG A 74 11.10 6.33 2.78
C ARG A 74 10.07 5.22 2.94
N LEU A 75 8.79 5.58 3.05
CA LEU A 75 7.71 4.61 3.15
C LEU A 75 7.70 3.65 1.94
N LEU A 76 7.80 4.19 0.73
CA LEU A 76 7.83 3.40 -0.50
C LEU A 76 9.01 2.41 -0.51
N LEU A 77 10.21 2.85 -0.11
CA LEU A 77 11.39 1.99 -0.01
C LEU A 77 11.21 0.89 1.04
N THR A 78 10.60 1.20 2.19
CA THR A 78 10.25 0.20 3.20
C THR A 78 9.33 -0.88 2.62
N VAL A 79 8.28 -0.47 1.90
CA VAL A 79 7.36 -1.41 1.24
C VAL A 79 8.10 -2.23 0.18
N ARG A 80 8.91 -1.60 -0.67
CA ARG A 80 9.74 -2.29 -1.67
C ARG A 80 10.61 -3.37 -1.02
N ASN A 81 11.28 -3.05 0.08
CA ASN A 81 12.13 -4.00 0.79
C ASN A 81 11.33 -5.19 1.33
N LYS A 82 10.16 -4.94 1.94
CA LYS A 82 9.27 -5.98 2.46
C LYS A 82 8.74 -6.91 1.37
N VAL A 83 8.48 -6.39 0.18
CA VAL A 83 8.07 -7.22 -0.97
C VAL A 83 9.19 -8.14 -1.43
N ILE A 84 10.41 -7.62 -1.52
CA ILE A 84 11.57 -8.43 -1.91
C ILE A 84 11.85 -9.49 -0.84
N GLU A 85 11.69 -9.15 0.45
CA GLU A 85 11.75 -10.13 1.55
C GLU A 85 10.68 -11.22 1.42
N ALA A 86 9.41 -10.86 1.21
CA ALA A 86 8.33 -11.83 1.03
C ALA A 86 8.57 -12.75 -0.18
N TYR A 87 9.09 -12.22 -1.28
CA TYR A 87 9.49 -13.04 -2.43
C TYR A 87 10.61 -14.03 -2.08
N ARG A 88 11.64 -13.57 -1.35
CA ARG A 88 12.74 -14.44 -0.88
C ARG A 88 12.26 -15.54 0.08
N GLU A 89 11.29 -15.24 0.93
CA GLU A 89 10.71 -16.20 1.88
C GLU A 89 9.95 -17.32 1.15
N ILE A 90 9.10 -16.98 0.18
CA ILE A 90 8.38 -17.96 -0.64
C ILE A 90 9.35 -18.91 -1.36
N MET A 91 10.47 -18.37 -1.88
CA MET A 91 11.51 -19.17 -2.52
C MET A 91 12.24 -20.10 -1.54
N HIS A 92 12.41 -19.71 -0.28
CA HIS A 92 13.02 -20.56 0.76
C HIS A 92 12.08 -21.66 1.26
N MET A 93 10.77 -21.43 1.31
CA MET A 93 9.80 -22.43 1.76
C MET A 93 9.61 -23.61 0.77
N GLN A 94 10.09 -23.50 -0.47
CA GLN A 94 9.95 -24.52 -1.50
C GLN A 94 11.11 -25.53 -1.57
N TYR A 95 12.10 -25.44 -0.65
CA TYR A 95 13.22 -26.38 -0.53
C TYR A 95 13.21 -27.12 0.81
#